data_AF-A0A934ASJ0-F1
#
_entry.id   AF-A0A934ASJ0-F1
#
_cell.length_a   1.000
_cell.length_b   1.000
_cell.length_c   1.000
_cell.angle_alpha   90.00
_cell.angle_beta   90.00
_cell.angle_gamma   90.00
#
_symmetry.space_group_name_H-M   'P 1'
#
loop_
_entity.id
_entity.type
_entity.pdbx_description
1 polymer ?
#
loop_
_entity_poly.entity_id
_entity_poly.type
_entity_poly.pdbx_seq_one_letter_code
_entity_poly.pdbx_strand_id
1 'polypeptide(L)' 'MKSSVKMTSIRLDTKLADDAVKVLGVGSRSEAVHTALREIVALGKFKKLMAKYGGKLQFEAHGK' A
#
# COMPACT_ATOMS: atom_id res chain seq x y z
N MET A 1 -0.78 14.69 12.97
CA MET A 1 0.37 14.16 13.74
C MET A 1 1.58 14.18 12.82
N LYS A 2 2.61 15.00 13.08
CA LYS A 2 3.84 14.99 12.25
C LYS A 2 4.50 13.62 12.40
N SER A 3 4.50 12.85 11.32
CA SER A 3 5.32 11.64 11.20
C SER A 3 6.77 12.04 11.50
N SER A 4 7.41 11.42 12.49
CA SER A 4 8.84 11.59 12.71
C SER A 4 9.58 10.87 11.59
N VAL A 5 9.73 11.55 10.45
CA VAL A 5 10.48 11.02 9.31
C VAL A 5 11.95 11.02 9.71
N LYS A 6 12.46 9.84 10.13
CA LYS A 6 13.88 9.61 10.35
C LYS A 6 14.54 9.21 9.05
N MET A 7 15.48 10.03 8.57
CA MET A 7 16.31 9.69 7.42
C MET A 7 17.21 8.51 7.78
N THR A 8 17.08 7.42 7.01
CA THR A 8 17.84 6.19 7.21
C THR A 8 18.46 5.80 5.88
N SER A 9 19.76 5.51 5.88
CA SER A 9 20.46 5.03 4.69
C SER A 9 20.29 3.52 4.57
N ILE A 10 19.63 3.07 3.51
CA ILE A 10 19.45 1.65 3.18
C ILE A 10 20.01 1.36 1.79
N ARG A 11 20.42 0.12 1.53
CA ARG A 11 20.71 -0.33 0.16
C ARG A 11 19.37 -0.63 -0.53
N LEU A 12 19.15 0.01 -1.66
CA LEU A 12 17.92 -0.11 -2.45
C LEU A 12 18.31 -0.36 -3.91
N ASP A 13 17.59 -1.25 -4.58
CA ASP A 13 17.69 -1.36 -6.04
C ASP A 13 17.16 -0.08 -6.67
N THR A 14 18.06 0.70 -7.24
CA THR A 14 17.74 2.01 -7.82
C THR A 14 16.86 1.88 -9.05
N LYS A 15 16.97 0.80 -9.83
CA LYS A 15 16.15 0.61 -11.04
C LYS A 15 14.70 0.36 -10.65
N LEU A 16 14.48 -0.52 -9.67
CA LEU A 16 13.15 -0.78 -9.14
C LEU A 16 12.52 0.48 -8.53
N ALA A 17 13.33 1.29 -7.84
CA ALA A 17 12.85 2.55 -7.27
C ALA A 17 12.45 3.56 -8.35
N ASP A 18 13.23 3.67 -9.43
CA ASP A 18 12.92 4.56 -10.55
C ASP A 18 11.68 4.11 -11.33
N ASP A 19 11.46 2.81 -11.47
CA ASP A 19 10.25 2.27 -12.08
C ASP A 19 9.03 2.47 -11.18
N ALA A 20 9.18 2.29 -9.85
CA ALA A 20 8.13 2.60 -8.89
C ALA A 20 7.74 4.09 -8.92
N VAL A 21 8.70 5.00 -9.11
CA VAL A 21 8.44 6.43 -9.30
C VAL A 21 7.54 6.68 -10.51
N LYS A 22 7.79 6.01 -11.64
CA LYS A 22 6.97 6.13 -12.86
C LYS A 22 5.58 5.54 -12.68
N VAL A 23 5.48 4.34 -12.10
CA VAL A 23 4.20 3.63 -11.90
C VAL A 23 3.30 4.37 -10.92
N LEU A 24 3.88 4.93 -9.85
CA LEU A 24 3.14 5.64 -8.82
C LEU A 24 2.97 7.13 -9.12
N GLY A 25 3.63 7.67 -10.15
CA GLY A 25 3.52 9.08 -10.57
C GLY A 25 4.06 10.08 -9.54
N VAL A 26 5.00 9.66 -8.69
CA VAL A 26 5.54 10.48 -7.59
C VAL A 26 6.82 11.21 -7.99
N GLY A 27 7.23 12.22 -7.21
CA GLY A 27 8.38 13.05 -7.56
C GLY A 27 9.73 12.54 -7.07
N SER A 28 9.74 11.59 -6.12
CA SER A 28 10.98 11.12 -5.49
C SER A 28 10.98 9.63 -5.19
N ARG A 29 12.18 9.02 -5.23
CA ARG A 29 12.40 7.62 -4.85
C ARG A 29 11.95 7.33 -3.41
N SER A 30 12.17 8.25 -2.49
CA SER A 30 11.73 8.11 -1.09
C SER A 30 10.21 8.08 -0.96
N GLU A 31 9.52 8.92 -1.73
CA GLU A 31 8.05 8.96 -1.77
C GLU A 31 7.48 7.69 -2.40
N ALA A 32 8.09 7.18 -3.46
CA ALA A 32 7.72 5.90 -4.07
C ALA A 32 7.79 4.75 -3.04
N VAL A 33 8.87 4.69 -2.27
CA VAL A 33 9.03 3.68 -1.21
C VAL A 33 7.96 3.83 -0.14
N HIS A 34 7.69 5.05 0.34
CA HIS A 34 6.66 5.27 1.36
C HIS A 34 5.25 4.93 0.88
N THR A 35 4.93 5.23 -0.38
CA THR A 35 3.63 4.90 -0.98
C THR A 35 3.49 3.40 -1.17
N ALA A 36 4.50 2.73 -1.74
CA ALA A 36 4.51 1.26 -1.87
C ALA A 36 4.33 0.54 -0.52
N LEU A 37 4.99 1.02 0.54
CA LEU A 37 4.84 0.47 1.89
C LEU A 37 3.44 0.66 2.46
N ARG A 38 2.78 1.79 2.18
CA ARG A 38 1.38 2.02 2.59
C ARG A 38 0.43 1.07 1.87
N GLU A 39 0.60 0.93 0.56
CA GLU A 39 -0.23 0.08 -0.29
C GLU A 39 -0.12 -1.39 0.10
N ILE A 40 1.09 -1.91 0.32
CA ILE A 40 1.25 -3.33 0.67
C ILE A 40 0.63 -3.66 2.04
N VAL A 41 0.72 -2.74 3.00
CA VAL A 41 0.07 -2.88 4.31
C VAL A 41 -1.45 -2.81 4.17
N ALA A 42 -1.96 -1.88 3.37
CA ALA A 42 -3.39 -1.76 3.08
C ALA A 42 -3.94 -3.02 2.39
N LEU A 43 -3.22 -3.54 1.40
CA LEU A 43 -3.56 -4.77 0.70
C LEU A 43 -3.54 -5.99 1.63
N GLY A 44 -2.58 -6.06 2.55
CA GLY A 44 -2.57 -7.09 3.61
C GLY A 44 -3.79 -7.01 4.53
N LYS A 45 -4.19 -5.80 4.93
CA LYS A 45 -5.42 -5.58 5.73
C LYS A 45 -6.67 -5.96 4.93
N PHE A 46 -6.73 -5.59 3.65
CA PHE A 46 -7.83 -5.94 2.76
C PHE A 46 -7.96 -7.46 2.59
N LYS A 47 -6.86 -8.16 2.34
CA LYS A 47 -6.87 -9.64 2.27
C LYS A 47 -7.39 -10.28 3.54
N LYS A 48 -6.99 -9.76 4.72
CA LYS A 48 -7.52 -10.25 6.02
C LYS A 48 -9.01 -9.97 6.18
N LEU A 49 -9.47 -8.80 5.77
CA LEU A 49 -10.89 -8.44 5.79
C LEU A 49 -11.69 -9.38 4.88
N MET A 50 -11.22 -9.59 3.65
CA MET A 50 -11.83 -10.50 2.70
C MET A 50 -11.79 -11.96 3.18
N ALA A 51 -10.73 -12.41 3.86
CA ALA A 51 -10.72 -13.75 4.45
C ALA A 51 -11.73 -13.90 5.60
N LYS A 52 -11.92 -12.84 6.40
CA LYS A 52 -12.86 -12.83 7.53
C LYS A 52 -14.33 -12.83 7.10
N TYR A 53 -14.63 -12.09 6.03
CA TYR A 53 -16.00 -11.81 5.61
C TYR A 53 -16.38 -12.36 4.22
N GLY A 54 -15.40 -12.82 3.43
CA GLY A 54 -15.62 -13.39 2.10
C GLY A 54 -16.59 -14.56 2.16
N GLY A 55 -17.68 -14.48 1.41
CA GLY A 55 -18.76 -15.46 1.38
C GLY A 55 -19.75 -15.39 2.55
N LYS A 56 -19.51 -14.54 3.57
CA LYS A 56 -20.43 -14.30 4.70
C LYS A 56 -21.16 -12.95 4.62
N LEU A 57 -20.77 -12.10 3.68
CA LEU A 57 -21.41 -10.82 3.45
C LEU A 57 -22.69 -11.05 2.65
N GLN A 58 -23.82 -10.75 3.28
CA GLN A 58 -25.09 -10.61 2.58
C GLN A 58 -25.21 -9.15 2.15
N PHE A 59 -25.46 -8.89 0.87
CA PHE A 59 -25.82 -7.56 0.44
C PHE A 59 -27.20 -7.26 1.04
N GLU A 60 -27.34 -6.19 1.83
CA GLU A 60 -28.62 -5.82 2.43
C GLU A 60 -29.72 -5.53 1.38
N ALA A 61 -29.33 -5.34 0.11
CA ALA A 61 -30.22 -5.18 -1.03
C ALA A 61 -30.51 -6.49 -1.81
N HIS A 62 -30.00 -7.65 -1.39
CA HIS A 62 -30.39 -8.94 -1.98
C HIS A 62 -31.70 -9.39 -1.31
N GLY A 63 -32.80 -8.77 -1.76
CA GLY A 63 -34.14 -8.99 -1.26
C GLY A 63 -34.61 -10.44 -1.29
N LYS A 64 -35.60 -10.71 -0.45
CA LYS A 64 -36.58 -11.79 -0.61
C LYS A 64 -37.25 -11.73 -1.98
#